data_AF-A0A7S4ECT5-F1
#
_entry.id   AF-A0A7S4ECT5-F1
#
_cell.length_a   1.000
_cell.length_b   1.000
_cell.length_c   1.000
_cell.angle_alpha   90.00
_cell.angle_beta   90.00
_cell.angle_gamma   90.00
#
_symmetry.space_group_name_H-M   'P 1'
#
loop_
_entity.id
_entity.type
_entity.pdbx_description
1 polymer ?
#
loop_
_entity_poly.entity_id
_entity_poly.type
_entity_poly.pdbx_seq_one_letter_code
_entity_poly.pdbx_strand_id
1 'polypeptide(L)'
;GSLLTRQAGAAASALGASRAKKPRGRAQLLSLVLSNKKRARLSPQRQSTGHCSPNTLQRAHRLSEAMRPNTLCALTALVATHAIAAFAARPPSALDECSGPVQPALNYGISRRTTPRGVPAPIDINESLAEAVCCDTRALPFAEPQFLYKQPDVGLFRHVTKTTTFYDSVCGLPLFRAPVNRTLSDFKADTDEHGWPSFRAAEVFTENVRVAGGLVTSACGTHLGTYLPDDKGPRWCIDLACVAGHRALNATLSTDKCGGKDAKSYVTPLDTCYSPPALFQNDSQWGSYDVRDSLTPLTRRLRRAFYDTKDGSCGAETDHFDIPLDQCVGPFGTPRPWGEFRVVGSAAAASVVA
;
A
#
# COMPACT_ATOMS: atom_id res chain seq x y z
N GLY A 1 -27.28 -61.75 12.87
CA GLY A 1 -27.22 -61.08 14.18
C GLY A 1 -26.74 -59.65 13.96
N SER A 2 -27.18 -58.62 14.68
CA SER A 2 -27.43 -58.51 16.14
C SER A 2 -26.11 -58.45 16.94
N LEU A 3 -25.83 -57.49 17.83
CA LEU A 3 -26.52 -56.25 18.28
C LEU A 3 -25.49 -55.09 18.32
N LEU A 4 -25.78 -53.79 18.16
CA LEU A 4 -27.03 -53.01 18.04
C LEU A 4 -27.85 -52.79 19.33
N THR A 5 -27.38 -51.90 20.23
CA THR A 5 -28.08 -51.47 21.47
C THR A 5 -28.14 -49.94 21.60
N ARG A 6 -29.31 -49.39 21.97
CA ARG A 6 -29.55 -47.97 22.32
C ARG A 6 -30.07 -47.85 23.75
N GLN A 7 -29.58 -46.87 24.52
CA GLN A 7 -30.31 -46.17 25.61
C GLN A 7 -29.79 -44.71 25.62
N ALA A 8 -30.55 -43.61 25.72
CA ALA A 8 -31.95 -43.29 26.08
C ALA A 8 -32.21 -43.01 27.59
N GLY A 9 -32.51 -41.74 27.90
CA GLY A 9 -32.86 -41.17 29.21
C GLY A 9 -32.50 -39.67 29.21
N ALA A 10 -33.44 -38.72 29.08
CA ALA A 10 -34.36 -38.20 30.12
C ALA A 10 -33.58 -37.50 31.28
N ALA A 11 -33.46 -36.17 31.39
CA ALA A 11 -34.41 -35.03 31.34
C ALA A 11 -35.14 -34.72 32.67
N ALA A 12 -34.81 -33.58 33.30
CA ALA A 12 -35.60 -32.86 34.32
C ALA A 12 -35.02 -31.44 34.57
N SER A 13 -35.81 -30.54 35.17
CA SER A 13 -35.49 -29.10 35.33
C SER A 13 -35.53 -28.62 36.80
N ALA A 14 -34.67 -27.65 37.14
CA ALA A 14 -34.90 -26.64 38.19
C ALA A 14 -34.12 -25.37 37.80
N LEU A 15 -34.69 -24.17 37.63
CA LEU A 15 -35.47 -23.31 38.55
C LEU A 15 -34.74 -22.97 39.86
N GLY A 16 -34.19 -21.75 39.90
CA GLY A 16 -33.65 -21.11 41.11
C GLY A 16 -33.44 -19.61 40.87
N ALA A 17 -34.28 -18.77 41.49
CA ALA A 17 -34.28 -17.32 41.25
C ALA A 17 -34.26 -16.52 42.57
N SER A 18 -33.33 -15.57 42.70
CA SER A 18 -33.33 -14.55 43.76
C SER A 18 -32.55 -13.31 43.27
N ARG A 19 -33.25 -12.23 42.87
CA ARG A 19 -33.58 -11.05 43.70
C ARG A 19 -32.39 -10.21 44.22
N ALA A 20 -32.00 -9.27 43.36
CA ALA A 20 -31.91 -7.82 43.64
C ALA A 20 -31.16 -7.30 44.89
N LYS A 21 -30.24 -6.34 44.65
CA LYS A 21 -30.11 -5.11 45.46
C LYS A 21 -29.55 -3.95 44.62
N LYS A 22 -30.04 -2.72 44.88
CA LYS A 22 -29.61 -1.47 44.23
C LYS A 22 -29.90 -0.26 45.13
N PRO A 23 -28.89 0.52 45.53
CA PRO A 23 -28.99 1.97 45.72
C PRO A 23 -28.32 2.68 44.52
N ARG A 24 -28.81 3.78 43.93
CA ARG A 24 -29.28 5.06 44.48
C ARG A 24 -28.24 5.78 45.33
N GLY A 25 -27.35 6.50 44.64
CA GLY A 25 -26.65 7.68 45.14
C GLY A 25 -26.80 8.80 44.11
N ARG A 26 -27.28 9.99 44.53
CA ARG A 26 -27.50 11.15 43.66
C ARG A 26 -26.79 12.33 44.32
N ALA A 27 -25.80 12.89 43.65
CA ALA A 27 -25.13 14.13 44.05
C ALA A 27 -25.14 15.10 42.86
N GLN A 28 -25.20 16.39 43.15
CA GLN A 28 -25.46 17.46 42.19
C GLN A 28 -24.90 18.78 42.75
N LEU A 29 -24.86 19.82 41.91
CA LEU A 29 -24.70 21.26 42.26
C LEU A 29 -23.29 21.82 42.56
N LEU A 30 -23.10 23.03 41.99
CA LEU A 30 -22.20 24.15 42.31
C LEU A 30 -20.66 24.03 42.16
N SER A 31 -19.90 25.13 42.03
CA SER A 31 -20.03 26.35 41.18
C SER A 31 -18.84 27.32 41.34
N LEU A 32 -18.47 28.00 40.23
CA LEU A 32 -17.93 29.38 40.14
C LEU A 32 -16.61 29.81 40.87
N VAL A 33 -16.28 31.09 40.64
CA VAL A 33 -15.31 31.98 41.34
C VAL A 33 -13.81 31.91 40.94
N LEU A 34 -13.54 32.53 39.78
CA LEU A 34 -12.69 33.74 39.65
C LEU A 34 -11.30 33.82 40.36
N SER A 35 -10.26 33.87 39.52
CA SER A 35 -9.39 35.05 39.30
C SER A 35 -8.76 35.80 40.50
N ASN A 36 -7.43 36.04 40.45
CA ASN A 36 -6.86 37.38 40.13
C ASN A 36 -5.31 37.43 40.17
N LYS A 37 -4.73 38.31 39.31
CA LYS A 37 -3.63 39.31 39.50
C LYS A 37 -2.38 38.94 40.37
N LYS A 38 -1.17 39.47 40.14
CA LYS A 38 -0.73 40.80 39.62
C LYS A 38 0.66 40.62 38.95
N ARG A 39 0.88 41.09 37.73
CA ARG A 39 1.60 42.34 37.40
C ARG A 39 2.86 42.63 38.24
N ALA A 40 4.00 42.72 37.54
CA ALA A 40 4.92 43.86 37.65
C ALA A 40 5.22 44.38 36.24
N ARG A 41 5.24 45.71 36.07
CA ARG A 41 5.85 46.43 34.94
C ARG A 41 6.95 47.30 35.52
N LEU A 42 8.03 47.56 34.79
CA LEU A 42 8.47 48.92 34.42
C LEU A 42 9.71 48.88 33.50
N SER A 43 9.90 49.99 32.78
CA SER A 43 11.03 50.33 31.90
C SER A 43 11.49 51.75 32.32
N PRO A 44 12.26 52.57 31.55
CA PRO A 44 13.10 52.35 30.35
C PRO A 44 14.50 53.05 30.50
N GLN A 45 15.11 53.46 29.36
CA GLN A 45 16.31 54.32 29.18
C GLN A 45 17.69 53.61 29.31
N ARG A 46 18.78 54.04 28.62
CA ARG A 46 19.01 55.20 27.71
C ARG A 46 20.05 54.85 26.61
N GLN A 47 19.74 55.15 25.34
CA GLN A 47 20.43 56.10 24.43
C GLN A 47 21.98 56.09 24.33
N SER A 48 22.46 55.88 23.10
CA SER A 48 23.63 56.56 22.52
C SER A 48 23.25 57.05 21.10
N THR A 49 23.99 57.99 20.50
CA THR A 49 23.42 58.88 19.46
C THR A 49 24.41 59.44 18.42
N GLY A 50 24.06 59.32 17.13
CA GLY A 50 24.63 60.12 16.04
C GLY A 50 24.66 59.41 14.66
N HIS A 51 24.63 60.11 13.53
CA HIS A 51 24.19 61.49 13.23
C HIS A 51 23.95 61.60 11.70
N CYS A 52 23.25 62.64 11.19
CA CYS A 52 22.94 62.80 9.75
C CYS A 52 23.07 64.26 9.26
N SER A 53 22.87 64.46 7.94
CA SER A 53 22.66 65.74 7.22
C SER A 53 23.94 66.41 6.63
N PRO A 54 23.84 67.43 5.73
CA PRO A 54 23.48 67.25 4.30
C PRO A 54 24.37 68.06 3.31
N ASN A 55 24.16 67.91 1.97
CA ASN A 55 24.43 68.84 0.83
C ASN A 55 24.74 68.06 -0.49
N THR A 56 24.55 68.54 -1.75
CA THR A 56 24.02 69.80 -2.33
C THR A 56 23.29 69.50 -3.67
N LEU A 57 22.47 70.45 -4.14
CA LEU A 57 21.67 70.45 -5.39
C LEU A 57 22.46 70.53 -6.72
N GLN A 58 21.79 70.07 -7.80
CA GLN A 58 21.82 70.58 -9.19
C GLN A 58 23.14 70.70 -9.97
N ARG A 59 23.22 69.96 -11.08
CA ARG A 59 23.46 70.57 -12.41
C ARG A 59 22.79 69.76 -13.52
N ALA A 60 22.26 70.44 -14.53
CA ALA A 60 21.58 69.81 -15.67
C ALA A 60 22.32 70.12 -16.98
N HIS A 61 22.27 69.20 -17.96
CA HIS A 61 22.06 69.52 -19.38
C HIS A 61 21.85 68.25 -20.24
N ARG A 62 20.82 68.30 -21.09
CA ARG A 62 20.77 68.02 -22.55
C ARG A 62 21.77 67.01 -23.18
N LEU A 63 21.43 66.21 -24.20
CA LEU A 63 20.17 65.89 -24.92
C LEU A 63 20.41 64.65 -25.84
N SER A 64 19.36 64.21 -26.56
CA SER A 64 19.38 63.32 -27.74
C SER A 64 19.73 61.83 -27.58
N GLU A 65 18.70 60.99 -27.89
CA GLU A 65 18.67 59.98 -28.96
C GLU A 65 19.69 58.78 -28.93
N ALA A 66 19.32 57.53 -29.24
CA ALA A 66 18.12 57.02 -29.93
C ALA A 66 17.77 55.55 -29.56
N MET A 67 16.77 55.01 -30.29
CA MET A 67 16.40 53.59 -30.45
C MET A 67 15.52 52.93 -29.38
N ARG A 68 14.80 51.88 -29.80
CA ARG A 68 13.62 51.27 -29.14
C ARG A 68 13.91 49.85 -28.64
N PRO A 69 13.16 49.32 -27.66
CA PRO A 69 13.28 47.92 -27.24
C PRO A 69 12.72 46.96 -28.30
N ASN A 70 13.49 45.94 -28.68
CA ASN A 70 13.03 44.57 -29.01
C ASN A 70 14.16 43.68 -29.58
N THR A 71 15.06 43.19 -28.70
CA THR A 71 15.73 41.88 -28.86
C THR A 71 16.46 41.50 -27.57
N LEU A 72 15.89 40.58 -26.79
CA LEU A 72 16.64 39.77 -25.84
C LEU A 72 16.25 38.30 -26.07
N CYS A 73 17.23 37.41 -26.06
CA CYS A 73 17.10 36.05 -26.59
C CYS A 73 16.01 35.23 -25.89
N ALA A 74 15.15 34.59 -26.68
CA ALA A 74 14.36 33.44 -26.24
C ALA A 74 15.32 32.25 -26.04
N LEU A 75 15.77 32.02 -24.80
CA LEU A 75 16.73 30.95 -24.46
C LEU A 75 16.48 30.35 -23.06
N THR A 76 15.21 30.20 -22.69
CA THR A 76 14.76 29.75 -21.36
C THR A 76 13.59 28.74 -21.44
N ALA A 77 13.65 27.78 -22.38
CA ALA A 77 12.59 26.78 -22.55
C ALA A 77 13.05 25.44 -23.16
N LEU A 78 13.93 24.67 -22.48
CA LEU A 78 13.90 23.19 -22.56
C LEU A 78 14.62 22.46 -21.41
N VAL A 79 14.12 22.63 -20.17
CA VAL A 79 14.27 21.58 -19.15
C VAL A 79 12.90 20.92 -18.99
N ALA A 80 12.58 20.04 -19.94
CA ALA A 80 11.37 19.22 -19.87
C ALA A 80 11.55 18.21 -18.72
N THR A 81 10.92 18.48 -17.58
CA THR A 81 10.99 17.67 -16.36
C THR A 81 10.33 16.31 -16.56
N HIS A 82 11.03 15.43 -17.26
CA HIS A 82 10.76 14.00 -17.27
C HIS A 82 11.15 13.45 -15.91
N ALA A 83 10.26 13.65 -14.93
CA ALA A 83 10.16 12.78 -13.77
C ALA A 83 9.65 11.42 -14.27
N ILE A 84 10.50 10.70 -15.00
CA ILE A 84 10.33 9.27 -15.21
C ILE A 84 10.24 8.70 -13.80
N ALA A 85 9.11 8.08 -13.47
CA ALA A 85 9.01 7.27 -12.27
C ALA A 85 10.05 6.15 -12.45
N ALA A 86 11.21 6.32 -11.81
CA ALA A 86 12.31 5.39 -11.93
C ALA A 86 11.84 4.06 -11.34
N PHE A 87 11.48 3.13 -12.23
CA PHE A 87 11.31 1.74 -11.85
C PHE A 87 12.62 1.31 -11.18
N ALA A 88 12.48 0.78 -9.97
CA ALA A 88 13.59 0.24 -9.23
C ALA A 88 14.36 -0.75 -10.11
N ALA A 89 15.68 -0.75 -9.99
CA ALA A 89 16.46 -1.81 -10.62
C ALA A 89 15.95 -3.16 -10.06
N ARG A 90 15.71 -4.10 -10.97
CA ARG A 90 15.55 -5.51 -10.61
C ARG A 90 16.91 -6.05 -10.18
N PRO A 91 16.96 -7.00 -9.24
CA PRO A 91 18.16 -7.80 -8.99
C PRO A 91 18.71 -8.39 -10.30
N PRO A 92 20.04 -8.61 -10.43
CA PRO A 92 20.60 -9.36 -11.55
C PRO A 92 19.94 -10.74 -11.64
N SER A 93 19.62 -11.24 -12.83
CA SER A 93 18.80 -12.45 -13.02
C SER A 93 19.38 -13.76 -12.47
N ALA A 94 20.66 -13.77 -12.05
CA ALA A 94 21.29 -14.88 -11.33
C ALA A 94 21.09 -14.80 -9.80
N LEU A 95 20.45 -13.72 -9.31
CA LEU A 95 20.24 -13.38 -7.90
C LEU A 95 18.77 -13.02 -7.61
N ASP A 96 17.88 -13.08 -8.61
CA ASP A 96 16.48 -12.68 -8.59
C ASP A 96 15.55 -13.89 -8.39
N GLU A 97 14.96 -14.05 -7.20
CA GLU A 97 14.02 -15.15 -6.90
C GLU A 97 12.54 -14.81 -7.22
N CYS A 98 12.23 -13.55 -7.53
CA CYS A 98 10.86 -13.10 -7.73
C CYS A 98 10.33 -13.38 -9.14
N SER A 99 9.12 -13.95 -9.24
CA SER A 99 8.44 -14.27 -10.50
C SER A 99 8.15 -13.07 -11.44
N GLY A 100 8.36 -11.85 -10.97
CA GLY A 100 8.16 -10.59 -11.68
C GLY A 100 8.64 -9.41 -10.86
N PRO A 101 8.55 -8.17 -11.39
CA PRO A 101 8.96 -6.97 -10.67
C PRO A 101 8.05 -6.65 -9.48
N VAL A 102 8.60 -5.93 -8.51
CA VAL A 102 7.82 -5.34 -7.41
C VAL A 102 6.81 -4.34 -7.96
N GLN A 103 5.61 -4.35 -7.38
CA GLN A 103 4.51 -3.47 -7.79
C GLN A 103 4.86 -2.00 -7.57
N PRO A 104 4.51 -1.11 -8.51
CA PRO A 104 4.55 0.32 -8.25
C PRO A 104 3.51 0.69 -7.18
N ALA A 105 3.74 1.83 -6.52
CA ALA A 105 2.83 2.43 -5.54
C ALA A 105 2.50 1.58 -4.29
N LEU A 106 3.40 0.67 -3.87
CA LEU A 106 3.32 -0.07 -2.59
C LEU A 106 2.79 0.75 -1.39
N ASN A 107 1.94 0.10 -0.60
CA ASN A 107 1.22 0.62 0.57
C ASN A 107 2.14 1.07 1.72
N TYR A 108 1.52 1.65 2.75
CA TYR A 108 2.17 2.02 4.02
C TYR A 108 3.41 2.91 3.86
N GLY A 109 3.46 3.73 2.81
CA GLY A 109 4.60 4.60 2.51
C GLY A 109 5.84 3.90 1.93
N ILE A 110 5.85 2.56 1.81
CA ILE A 110 7.01 1.77 1.35
C ILE A 110 7.50 2.20 -0.04
N SER A 111 6.60 2.65 -0.93
CA SER A 111 6.94 3.28 -2.22
C SER A 111 8.05 4.34 -2.17
N ARG A 112 8.25 5.01 -1.03
CA ARG A 112 9.26 6.06 -0.84
C ARG A 112 10.66 5.51 -0.54
N ARG A 113 10.82 4.18 -0.43
CA ARG A 113 12.08 3.50 -0.10
C ARG A 113 12.78 3.02 -1.38
N THR A 114 13.13 3.98 -2.24
CA THR A 114 13.69 3.78 -3.60
C THR A 114 15.19 3.44 -3.63
N THR A 115 15.75 2.94 -2.52
CA THR A 115 17.16 2.52 -2.36
C THR A 115 17.22 1.42 -1.30
N PRO A 116 18.23 0.54 -1.26
CA PRO A 116 18.32 -0.56 -0.27
C PRO A 116 18.84 -0.07 1.10
N ARG A 117 18.54 1.17 1.49
CA ARG A 117 19.22 1.88 2.59
C ARG A 117 18.96 1.21 3.94
N GLY A 118 19.97 0.50 4.43
CA GLY A 118 20.00 -0.18 5.73
C GLY A 118 19.94 -1.71 5.64
N VAL A 119 19.82 -2.27 4.43
CA VAL A 119 20.08 -3.70 4.19
C VAL A 119 21.60 -3.91 4.24
N PRO A 120 22.14 -4.81 5.08
CA PRO A 120 23.58 -5.02 5.26
C PRO A 120 24.20 -5.97 4.21
N ALA A 121 23.74 -5.88 2.97
CA ALA A 121 24.17 -6.71 1.83
C ALA A 121 24.75 -5.84 0.69
N PRO A 122 25.59 -6.40 -0.20
CA PRO A 122 26.17 -5.67 -1.34
C PRO A 122 25.16 -5.54 -2.49
N ILE A 123 24.08 -4.81 -2.25
CA ILE A 123 22.97 -4.53 -3.18
C ILE A 123 23.30 -3.32 -4.07
N ASP A 124 22.76 -3.23 -5.29
CA ASP A 124 22.89 -2.03 -6.12
C ASP A 124 22.04 -0.88 -5.55
N ILE A 125 22.58 0.34 -5.57
CA ILE A 125 21.95 1.54 -5.00
C ILE A 125 20.61 1.90 -5.66
N ASN A 126 20.37 1.44 -6.89
CA ASN A 126 19.15 1.69 -7.67
C ASN A 126 18.03 0.66 -7.42
N GLU A 127 18.32 -0.42 -6.70
CA GLU A 127 17.28 -1.37 -6.25
C GLU A 127 16.43 -0.70 -5.15
N SER A 128 15.12 -0.89 -5.16
CA SER A 128 14.30 -0.41 -4.05
C SER A 128 14.54 -1.28 -2.81
N LEU A 129 14.17 -0.79 -1.63
CA LEU A 129 14.19 -1.62 -0.42
C LEU A 129 13.38 -2.92 -0.59
N ALA A 130 12.30 -2.88 -1.37
CA ALA A 130 11.46 -4.04 -1.64
C ALA A 130 12.08 -4.99 -2.68
N GLU A 131 12.65 -4.50 -3.79
CA GLU A 131 13.40 -5.39 -4.72
C GLU A 131 14.57 -6.05 -3.97
N ALA A 132 15.29 -5.28 -3.15
CA ALA A 132 16.42 -5.76 -2.35
C ALA A 132 16.02 -6.88 -1.37
N VAL A 133 15.10 -6.64 -0.42
CA VAL A 133 14.83 -7.63 0.65
C VAL A 133 13.83 -8.71 0.25
N CYS A 134 13.02 -8.50 -0.79
CA CYS A 134 11.98 -9.44 -1.19
C CYS A 134 12.37 -10.30 -2.41
N CYS A 135 13.36 -9.87 -3.20
CA CYS A 135 13.72 -10.53 -4.46
C CYS A 135 15.22 -10.85 -4.61
N ASP A 136 16.13 -10.17 -3.91
CA ASP A 136 17.57 -10.41 -4.05
C ASP A 136 18.11 -11.47 -3.07
N THR A 137 18.67 -12.54 -3.62
CA THR A 137 19.34 -13.62 -2.87
C THR A 137 20.48 -13.16 -1.95
N ARG A 138 21.17 -12.06 -2.27
CA ARG A 138 22.19 -11.41 -1.42
C ARG A 138 21.59 -10.91 -0.10
N ALA A 139 20.30 -10.60 -0.07
CA ALA A 139 19.59 -10.08 1.10
C ALA A 139 18.97 -11.16 1.99
N LEU A 140 18.75 -12.40 1.51
CA LEU A 140 18.10 -13.51 2.24
C LEU A 140 18.60 -13.78 3.69
N PRO A 141 19.89 -13.56 4.06
CA PRO A 141 20.34 -13.71 5.45
C PRO A 141 19.92 -12.56 6.38
N PHE A 142 19.23 -11.55 5.86
CA PHE A 142 18.95 -10.27 6.50
C PHE A 142 17.46 -9.89 6.34
N ALA A 143 17.10 -8.73 6.89
CA ALA A 143 15.74 -8.19 6.88
C ALA A 143 15.76 -6.71 6.48
N GLU A 144 14.58 -6.12 6.28
CA GLU A 144 14.42 -4.67 6.22
C GLU A 144 14.89 -4.01 7.55
N PRO A 145 15.25 -2.72 7.55
CA PRO A 145 15.70 -2.03 8.75
C PRO A 145 14.69 -2.14 9.91
N GLN A 146 15.12 -2.68 11.05
CA GLN A 146 14.25 -2.88 12.22
C GLN A 146 13.49 -1.60 12.59
N PHE A 147 12.22 -1.75 12.94
CA PHE A 147 11.28 -0.66 13.19
C PHE A 147 10.95 0.21 11.96
N LEU A 148 11.12 -0.28 10.72
CA LEU A 148 10.67 0.42 9.50
C LEU A 148 9.19 0.81 9.59
N TYR A 149 8.33 -0.14 10.02
CA TYR A 149 6.89 0.06 10.23
C TYR A 149 6.54 1.26 11.15
N LYS A 150 7.48 1.72 11.97
CA LYS A 150 7.34 2.78 12.99
C LYS A 150 7.83 4.15 12.49
N GLN A 151 8.53 4.20 11.35
CA GLN A 151 9.08 5.44 10.80
C GLN A 151 7.98 6.46 10.48
N PRO A 152 8.21 7.78 10.62
CA PRO A 152 7.14 8.80 10.54
C PRO A 152 6.42 8.88 9.19
N ASP A 153 7.06 8.44 8.10
CA ASP A 153 6.57 8.35 6.73
C ASP A 153 5.91 7.00 6.38
N VAL A 154 6.15 5.96 7.19
CA VAL A 154 5.64 4.58 7.00
C VAL A 154 4.45 4.32 7.94
N GLY A 155 4.68 4.45 9.25
CA GLY A 155 3.65 4.52 10.28
C GLY A 155 2.51 3.49 10.19
N LEU A 156 2.83 2.20 10.02
CA LEU A 156 1.89 1.11 9.69
C LEU A 156 0.56 1.16 10.45
N PHE A 157 0.61 1.34 11.78
CA PHE A 157 -0.57 1.37 12.66
C PHE A 157 -1.42 2.66 12.57
N ARG A 158 -1.09 3.58 11.65
CA ARG A 158 -2.00 4.63 11.18
C ARG A 158 -2.92 4.14 10.05
N HIS A 159 -2.48 3.15 9.28
CA HIS A 159 -3.21 2.54 8.17
C HIS A 159 -4.01 1.32 8.65
N VAL A 160 -3.39 0.44 9.46
CA VAL A 160 -4.03 -0.74 10.03
C VAL A 160 -4.85 -0.33 11.26
N THR A 161 -6.10 0.06 11.01
CA THR A 161 -7.07 0.53 12.03
C THR A 161 -8.14 -0.53 12.37
N LYS A 162 -8.15 -1.64 11.64
CA LYS A 162 -9.07 -2.79 11.75
C LYS A 162 -8.34 -4.05 11.24
N THR A 163 -9.01 -5.20 11.19
CA THR A 163 -8.49 -6.37 10.48
C THR A 163 -8.24 -6.04 9.00
N THR A 164 -6.99 -6.13 8.59
CA THR A 164 -6.48 -5.78 7.25
C THR A 164 -5.82 -7.01 6.64
N THR A 165 -6.05 -7.23 5.34
CA THR A 165 -5.29 -8.19 4.53
C THR A 165 -4.02 -7.50 4.00
N PHE A 166 -2.90 -8.18 4.15
CA PHE A 166 -1.60 -7.81 3.61
C PHE A 166 -1.31 -8.64 2.36
N TYR A 167 -0.76 -8.00 1.33
CA TYR A 167 -0.60 -8.61 0.01
C TYR A 167 0.86 -8.63 -0.42
N ASP A 168 1.22 -9.68 -1.15
CA ASP A 168 2.52 -9.88 -1.78
C ASP A 168 2.91 -8.66 -2.63
N SER A 169 4.08 -8.06 -2.34
CA SER A 169 4.58 -6.86 -3.02
C SER A 169 4.95 -7.05 -4.50
N VAL A 170 4.99 -8.28 -5.01
CA VAL A 170 5.21 -8.61 -6.43
C VAL A 170 3.89 -9.00 -7.08
N CYS A 171 3.26 -10.10 -6.68
CA CYS A 171 2.13 -10.69 -7.39
C CYS A 171 0.75 -10.34 -6.81
N GLY A 172 0.67 -9.77 -5.61
CA GLY A 172 -0.59 -9.33 -5.01
C GLY A 172 -1.48 -10.44 -4.47
N LEU A 173 -0.93 -11.63 -4.22
CA LEU A 173 -1.58 -12.68 -3.42
C LEU A 173 -1.85 -12.17 -2.00
N PRO A 174 -2.98 -12.53 -1.36
CA PRO A 174 -3.17 -12.31 0.07
C PRO A 174 -2.27 -13.26 0.86
N LEU A 175 -1.37 -12.72 1.68
CA LEU A 175 -0.38 -13.49 2.45
C LEU A 175 -0.76 -13.60 3.93
N PHE A 176 -1.19 -12.48 4.51
CA PHE A 176 -1.61 -12.41 5.91
C PHE A 176 -2.89 -11.59 6.08
N ARG A 177 -3.64 -11.84 7.17
CA ARG A 177 -4.80 -11.04 7.59
C ARG A 177 -4.75 -10.83 9.10
N ALA A 178 -4.47 -9.61 9.55
CA ALA A 178 -4.29 -9.31 10.97
C ALA A 178 -4.99 -8.01 11.40
N PRO A 179 -5.41 -7.88 12.68
CA PRO A 179 -5.43 -8.95 13.69
C PRO A 179 -6.54 -9.97 13.43
N VAL A 180 -6.32 -11.24 13.80
CA VAL A 180 -7.34 -12.30 13.91
C VAL A 180 -7.14 -13.04 15.24
N ASN A 181 -8.23 -13.32 15.96
CA ASN A 181 -8.24 -13.95 17.29
C ASN A 181 -7.44 -13.22 18.39
N ARG A 182 -7.03 -11.98 18.14
CA ARG A 182 -6.42 -11.03 19.09
C ARG A 182 -6.88 -9.59 18.78
N THR A 183 -6.57 -8.63 19.65
CA THR A 183 -6.86 -7.22 19.37
C THR A 183 -5.80 -6.58 18.47
N LEU A 184 -6.11 -5.40 17.91
CA LEU A 184 -5.13 -4.57 17.20
C LEU A 184 -3.99 -4.10 18.12
N SER A 185 -4.27 -3.92 19.42
CA SER A 185 -3.25 -3.58 20.41
C SER A 185 -2.26 -4.73 20.62
N ASP A 186 -2.74 -5.97 20.59
CA ASP A 186 -1.89 -7.16 20.77
C ASP A 186 -1.01 -7.39 19.53
N PHE A 187 -1.56 -7.26 18.32
CA PHE A 187 -0.77 -7.30 17.09
C PHE A 187 0.29 -6.20 17.05
N LYS A 188 -0.05 -4.99 17.51
CA LYS A 188 0.90 -3.89 17.64
C LYS A 188 1.98 -4.17 18.70
N ALA A 189 1.62 -4.72 19.86
CA ALA A 189 2.57 -5.06 20.91
C ALA A 189 3.56 -6.14 20.45
N ASP A 190 3.07 -7.21 19.83
CA ASP A 190 3.89 -8.30 19.26
C ASP A 190 4.83 -7.77 18.15
N THR A 191 4.38 -6.79 17.37
CA THR A 191 5.20 -6.09 16.36
C THR A 191 6.23 -5.13 16.97
N ASP A 192 5.89 -4.41 18.04
CA ASP A 192 6.82 -3.55 18.79
C ASP A 192 7.86 -4.36 19.60
N GLU A 193 7.52 -5.56 20.06
CA GLU A 193 8.38 -6.47 20.84
C GLU A 193 9.53 -7.04 19.97
N HIS A 194 9.24 -7.39 18.72
CA HIS A 194 10.22 -8.01 17.81
C HIS A 194 10.83 -7.01 16.80
N GLY A 195 10.13 -5.91 16.49
CA GLY A 195 10.62 -4.85 15.60
C GLY A 195 10.23 -4.99 14.12
N TRP A 196 9.48 -6.03 13.77
CA TRP A 196 8.89 -6.27 12.45
C TRP A 196 7.46 -6.82 12.61
N PRO A 197 6.55 -6.58 11.64
CA PRO A 197 5.22 -7.18 11.57
C PRO A 197 5.23 -8.67 11.94
N SER A 198 4.63 -9.01 13.08
CA SER A 198 4.69 -10.34 13.66
C SER A 198 3.32 -11.00 13.64
N PHE A 199 3.14 -11.96 12.73
CA PHE A 199 1.86 -12.64 12.46
C PHE A 199 1.78 -14.00 13.16
N ARG A 200 0.58 -14.41 13.57
CA ARG A 200 0.30 -15.69 14.26
C ARG A 200 -0.51 -16.64 13.37
N ALA A 201 -0.56 -17.93 13.73
CA ALA A 201 -1.09 -18.98 12.84
C ALA A 201 -2.51 -18.74 12.28
N ALA A 202 -3.40 -18.06 13.03
CA ALA A 202 -4.76 -17.73 12.57
C ALA A 202 -4.83 -16.54 11.58
N GLU A 203 -3.69 -15.92 11.30
CA GLU A 203 -3.53 -14.71 10.46
C GLU A 203 -2.80 -15.02 9.14
N VAL A 204 -2.44 -16.27 8.85
CA VAL A 204 -1.68 -16.68 7.65
C VAL A 204 -2.61 -17.32 6.60
N PHE A 205 -2.49 -16.91 5.34
CA PHE A 205 -3.06 -17.67 4.21
C PHE A 205 -2.09 -18.79 3.83
N THR A 206 -2.24 -19.95 4.46
CA THR A 206 -1.35 -21.11 4.29
C THR A 206 -1.39 -21.71 2.88
N GLU A 207 -2.41 -21.39 2.08
CA GLU A 207 -2.44 -21.66 0.65
C GLU A 207 -1.38 -20.86 -0.13
N ASN A 208 -1.04 -19.64 0.32
CA ASN A 208 -0.16 -18.70 -0.40
C ASN A 208 1.21 -18.50 0.25
N VAL A 209 1.38 -18.88 1.52
CA VAL A 209 2.65 -18.73 2.28
C VAL A 209 3.33 -20.09 2.47
N ARG A 210 4.66 -20.13 2.33
CA ARG A 210 5.51 -21.32 2.54
C ARG A 210 6.56 -21.02 3.61
N VAL A 211 7.02 -22.08 4.27
CA VAL A 211 8.13 -22.03 5.24
C VAL A 211 9.10 -23.16 4.92
N ALA A 212 10.37 -22.82 4.68
CA ALA A 212 11.42 -23.79 4.35
C ALA A 212 12.75 -23.31 4.94
N GLY A 213 13.46 -24.19 5.67
CA GLY A 213 14.72 -23.84 6.33
C GLY A 213 14.63 -22.74 7.40
N GLY A 214 13.42 -22.36 7.81
CA GLY A 214 13.14 -21.19 8.66
C GLY A 214 12.81 -19.91 7.89
N LEU A 215 13.13 -19.82 6.60
CA LEU A 215 12.73 -18.72 5.73
C LEU A 215 11.24 -18.81 5.37
N VAL A 216 10.62 -17.67 5.14
CA VAL A 216 9.23 -17.53 4.68
C VAL A 216 9.23 -16.99 3.25
N THR A 217 8.49 -17.66 2.36
CA THR A 217 8.32 -17.22 0.96
C THR A 217 6.86 -17.28 0.56
N SER A 218 6.48 -16.53 -0.47
CA SER A 218 5.16 -16.63 -1.09
C SER A 218 5.12 -17.72 -2.16
N ALA A 219 3.91 -18.09 -2.59
CA ALA A 219 3.68 -18.93 -3.77
C ALA A 219 4.11 -18.26 -5.10
N CYS A 220 4.60 -17.01 -5.08
CA CYS A 220 5.16 -16.27 -6.22
C CYS A 220 6.71 -16.19 -6.17
N GLY A 221 7.36 -16.87 -5.23
CA GLY A 221 8.82 -16.87 -5.07
C GLY A 221 9.37 -15.71 -4.23
N THR A 222 8.55 -14.71 -3.92
CA THR A 222 8.93 -13.54 -3.13
C THR A 222 9.34 -13.95 -1.71
N HIS A 223 10.51 -13.49 -1.26
CA HIS A 223 10.93 -13.61 0.13
C HIS A 223 10.11 -12.68 1.02
N LEU A 224 9.74 -13.15 2.22
CA LEU A 224 8.83 -12.45 3.13
C LEU A 224 9.41 -12.22 4.54
N GLY A 225 10.57 -12.78 4.87
CA GLY A 225 11.16 -12.79 6.22
C GLY A 225 11.31 -14.20 6.80
N THR A 226 11.15 -14.34 8.13
CA THR A 226 11.59 -15.54 8.88
C THR A 226 10.51 -16.09 9.82
N TYR A 227 10.37 -17.41 9.85
CA TYR A 227 9.51 -18.14 10.78
C TYR A 227 10.27 -18.38 12.10
N LEU A 228 9.84 -17.70 13.17
CA LEU A 228 10.55 -17.62 14.44
C LEU A 228 9.60 -17.88 15.63
N PRO A 229 9.17 -19.14 15.87
CA PRO A 229 8.32 -19.50 17.00
C PRO A 229 8.86 -19.02 18.35
N ASP A 230 7.95 -18.74 19.28
CA ASP A 230 8.23 -18.29 20.64
C ASP A 230 7.27 -18.97 21.63
N ASP A 231 7.32 -18.59 22.91
CA ASP A 231 6.47 -19.15 23.98
C ASP A 231 4.95 -18.93 23.75
N LYS A 232 4.57 -18.01 22.86
CA LYS A 232 3.18 -17.77 22.44
C LYS A 232 2.80 -18.64 21.22
N GLY A 233 3.73 -19.46 20.70
CA GLY A 233 3.55 -20.41 19.61
C GLY A 233 4.12 -19.96 18.25
N PRO A 234 3.63 -20.52 17.14
CA PRO A 234 4.07 -20.16 15.78
C PRO A 234 3.99 -18.66 15.49
N ARG A 235 5.09 -18.09 14.99
CA ARG A 235 5.21 -16.68 14.60
C ARG A 235 5.94 -16.54 13.26
N TRP A 236 5.38 -15.71 12.41
CA TRP A 236 5.99 -15.25 11.17
C TRP A 236 6.46 -13.80 11.40
N CYS A 237 7.77 -13.58 11.34
CA CYS A 237 8.41 -12.28 11.50
C CYS A 237 8.72 -11.74 10.10
N ILE A 238 7.95 -10.74 9.66
CA ILE A 238 7.76 -10.45 8.24
C ILE A 238 8.18 -9.03 7.89
N ASP A 239 8.92 -8.88 6.79
CA ASP A 239 9.33 -7.59 6.25
C ASP A 239 8.12 -6.85 5.67
N LEU A 240 7.85 -5.64 6.19
CA LEU A 240 6.74 -4.83 5.73
C LEU A 240 6.86 -4.51 4.23
N ALA A 241 8.08 -4.32 3.74
CA ALA A 241 8.37 -4.08 2.34
C ALA A 241 7.84 -5.18 1.40
N CYS A 242 7.76 -6.43 1.87
CA CYS A 242 7.35 -7.59 1.07
C CYS A 242 5.86 -7.91 1.16
N VAL A 243 5.16 -7.30 2.13
CA VAL A 243 3.71 -7.45 2.34
C VAL A 243 2.93 -6.13 2.22
N ALA A 244 3.55 -5.15 1.54
CA ALA A 244 3.00 -3.84 1.20
C ALA A 244 2.38 -3.78 -0.21
N GLY A 245 2.24 -4.92 -0.88
CA GLY A 245 1.56 -5.01 -2.17
C GLY A 245 0.10 -4.57 -2.11
N HIS A 246 -0.49 -4.42 -3.29
CA HIS A 246 -1.92 -4.32 -3.50
C HIS A 246 -2.50 -5.69 -3.80
N ARG A 247 -3.81 -5.83 -3.61
CA ARG A 247 -4.56 -6.94 -4.19
C ARG A 247 -4.51 -6.81 -5.71
N ALA A 248 -4.22 -7.89 -6.43
CA ALA A 248 -4.10 -7.83 -7.88
C ALA A 248 -5.29 -8.49 -8.62
N LEU A 249 -5.52 -8.03 -9.84
CA LEU A 249 -6.37 -8.63 -10.86
C LEU A 249 -5.47 -9.19 -11.96
N ASN A 250 -5.73 -10.42 -12.41
CA ASN A 250 -5.20 -10.94 -13.66
C ASN A 250 -6.29 -10.85 -14.75
N ALA A 251 -5.99 -10.13 -15.83
CA ALA A 251 -6.81 -10.03 -17.02
C ALA A 251 -6.13 -10.78 -18.17
N THR A 252 -6.72 -11.89 -18.61
CA THR A 252 -6.22 -12.69 -19.74
C THR A 252 -7.00 -12.31 -20.99
N LEU A 253 -6.34 -11.63 -21.92
CA LEU A 253 -6.94 -11.08 -23.14
C LEU A 253 -6.47 -11.85 -24.39
N SER A 254 -7.35 -12.02 -25.39
CA SER A 254 -7.17 -12.87 -26.59
C SER A 254 -7.92 -12.36 -27.83
N THR A 255 -7.46 -12.71 -29.05
CA THR A 255 -8.12 -12.35 -30.32
C THR A 255 -9.38 -13.16 -30.61
N ASP A 256 -9.35 -14.48 -30.40
CA ASP A 256 -10.44 -15.40 -30.71
C ASP A 256 -10.87 -16.19 -29.46
N LYS A 257 -11.71 -15.54 -28.65
CA LYS A 257 -12.24 -16.03 -27.36
C LYS A 257 -11.17 -16.37 -26.32
N CYS A 258 -11.57 -16.37 -25.05
CA CYS A 258 -10.67 -16.66 -23.94
C CYS A 258 -10.19 -18.13 -24.03
N GLY A 259 -8.88 -18.32 -24.15
CA GLY A 259 -8.26 -19.58 -24.55
C GLY A 259 -7.69 -19.57 -25.97
N GLY A 260 -7.88 -18.50 -26.74
CA GLY A 260 -7.23 -18.28 -28.03
C GLY A 260 -5.70 -18.29 -27.93
N LYS A 261 -5.03 -18.77 -28.99
CA LYS A 261 -3.58 -19.07 -28.98
C LYS A 261 -2.67 -17.84 -28.77
N ASP A 262 -3.19 -16.63 -28.94
CA ASP A 262 -2.46 -15.37 -28.72
C ASP A 262 -2.65 -14.81 -27.29
N ALA A 263 -3.31 -15.54 -26.40
CA ALA A 263 -3.72 -15.05 -25.09
C ALA A 263 -2.54 -14.44 -24.30
N LYS A 264 -2.71 -13.21 -23.83
CA LYS A 264 -1.76 -12.49 -22.99
C LYS A 264 -2.41 -12.08 -21.67
N SER A 265 -1.73 -12.42 -20.58
CA SER A 265 -2.13 -12.09 -19.21
C SER A 265 -1.55 -10.75 -18.77
N TYR A 266 -2.33 -9.97 -18.03
CA TYR A 266 -1.96 -8.66 -17.50
C TYR A 266 -2.32 -8.60 -16.01
N VAL A 267 -1.33 -8.32 -15.16
CA VAL A 267 -1.53 -8.15 -13.72
C VAL A 267 -1.70 -6.66 -13.41
N THR A 268 -2.87 -6.26 -12.94
CA THR A 268 -3.21 -4.86 -12.60
C THR A 268 -3.60 -4.73 -11.12
N PRO A 269 -3.29 -3.61 -10.44
CA PRO A 269 -3.68 -3.41 -9.05
C PRO A 269 -5.18 -3.15 -8.93
N LEU A 270 -5.83 -3.75 -7.94
CA LEU A 270 -7.22 -3.49 -7.58
C LEU A 270 -7.34 -2.34 -6.60
N ASP A 271 -8.43 -1.60 -6.75
CA ASP A 271 -8.88 -0.45 -5.96
C ASP A 271 -7.90 0.75 -5.95
N THR A 272 -6.77 0.65 -6.64
CA THR A 272 -5.72 1.66 -6.82
C THR A 272 -5.69 2.15 -8.28
N CYS A 273 -5.40 3.44 -8.51
CA CYS A 273 -5.24 4.00 -9.87
C CYS A 273 -3.89 3.60 -10.47
N TYR A 274 -3.82 3.39 -11.79
CA TYR A 274 -2.56 3.16 -12.49
C TYR A 274 -2.57 3.72 -13.92
N SER A 275 -1.40 4.13 -14.40
CA SER A 275 -1.15 4.48 -15.81
C SER A 275 -0.73 3.22 -16.57
N PRO A 276 -1.50 2.72 -17.54
CA PRO A 276 -1.16 1.49 -18.26
C PRO A 276 0.18 1.54 -19.02
N PRO A 277 0.59 2.66 -19.66
CA PRO A 277 1.93 2.77 -20.26
C PRO A 277 3.09 2.58 -19.28
N ALA A 278 2.89 2.83 -17.98
CA ALA A 278 3.92 2.57 -16.97
C ALA A 278 4.05 1.06 -16.70
N LEU A 279 2.93 0.34 -16.57
CA LEU A 279 2.92 -1.11 -16.31
C LEU A 279 3.29 -1.94 -17.55
N PHE A 280 2.79 -1.55 -18.73
CA PHE A 280 2.79 -2.36 -19.95
C PHE A 280 3.44 -1.58 -21.11
N GLN A 281 4.69 -1.19 -20.89
CA GLN A 281 5.47 -0.37 -21.83
C GLN A 281 5.45 -0.96 -23.26
N ASN A 282 5.08 -0.12 -24.22
CA ASN A 282 4.95 -0.45 -25.65
C ASN A 282 3.91 -1.54 -26.00
N ASP A 283 2.99 -1.91 -25.10
CA ASP A 283 1.90 -2.84 -25.43
C ASP A 283 0.70 -2.11 -26.04
N SER A 284 0.40 -2.40 -27.31
CA SER A 284 -0.73 -1.83 -28.05
C SER A 284 -2.12 -2.25 -27.53
N GLN A 285 -2.19 -3.13 -26.53
CA GLN A 285 -3.43 -3.47 -25.84
C GLN A 285 -3.97 -2.38 -24.92
N TRP A 286 -3.14 -1.40 -24.55
CA TRP A 286 -3.52 -0.37 -23.59
C TRP A 286 -3.43 1.03 -24.16
N GLY A 287 -4.45 1.84 -23.85
CA GLY A 287 -4.44 3.28 -24.16
C GLY A 287 -3.53 4.07 -23.21
N SER A 288 -3.29 5.34 -23.55
CA SER A 288 -2.46 6.24 -22.74
C SER A 288 -3.12 6.75 -21.45
N TYR A 289 -4.37 6.35 -21.18
CA TYR A 289 -5.22 6.94 -20.15
C TYR A 289 -5.21 6.11 -18.87
N ASP A 290 -5.30 6.77 -17.73
CA ASP A 290 -5.33 6.14 -16.42
C ASP A 290 -6.55 5.21 -16.28
N VAL A 291 -6.33 4.11 -15.57
CA VAL A 291 -7.34 3.09 -15.29
C VAL A 291 -7.43 2.85 -13.79
N ARG A 292 -8.64 2.57 -13.31
CA ARG A 292 -8.88 2.03 -11.98
C ARG A 292 -9.77 0.80 -12.09
N ASP A 293 -9.21 -0.35 -11.77
CA ASP A 293 -9.93 -1.58 -11.55
C ASP A 293 -10.44 -1.61 -10.11
N SER A 294 -11.73 -1.88 -9.89
CA SER A 294 -12.32 -1.96 -8.54
C SER A 294 -13.38 -3.05 -8.44
N LEU A 295 -13.59 -3.65 -7.27
CA LEU A 295 -14.66 -4.63 -7.10
C LEU A 295 -15.94 -4.01 -6.56
N THR A 296 -17.05 -4.27 -7.25
CA THR A 296 -18.41 -4.00 -6.75
C THR A 296 -18.79 -5.09 -5.73
N PRO A 297 -18.88 -4.79 -4.41
CA PRO A 297 -18.85 -5.84 -3.38
C PRO A 297 -20.08 -6.75 -3.36
N LEU A 298 -21.22 -6.28 -3.86
CA LEU A 298 -22.50 -6.99 -3.82
C LEU A 298 -22.72 -7.92 -5.02
N THR A 299 -22.10 -7.65 -6.17
CA THR A 299 -22.39 -8.31 -7.45
C THR A 299 -21.21 -9.12 -8.00
N ARG A 300 -20.05 -9.09 -7.31
CA ARG A 300 -18.79 -9.72 -7.78
C ARG A 300 -18.37 -9.30 -9.20
N ARG A 301 -18.71 -8.07 -9.62
CA ARG A 301 -18.23 -7.51 -10.89
C ARG A 301 -16.99 -6.65 -10.66
N LEU A 302 -16.08 -6.70 -11.61
CA LEU A 302 -15.02 -5.73 -11.80
C LEU A 302 -15.62 -4.48 -12.45
N ARG A 303 -15.60 -3.33 -11.77
CA ARG A 303 -15.78 -2.04 -12.43
C ARG A 303 -14.41 -1.52 -12.85
N ARG A 304 -14.15 -1.53 -14.16
CA ARG A 304 -12.98 -0.93 -14.79
C ARG A 304 -13.35 0.46 -15.28
N ALA A 305 -12.84 1.49 -14.61
CA ALA A 305 -13.06 2.89 -14.96
C ALA A 305 -11.82 3.50 -15.63
N PHE A 306 -12.04 4.42 -16.56
CA PHE A 306 -11.02 5.17 -17.31
C PHE A 306 -11.10 6.65 -16.96
N TYR A 307 -9.96 7.35 -17.00
CA TYR A 307 -9.86 8.75 -16.57
C TYR A 307 -9.16 9.62 -17.63
N ASP A 308 -9.30 10.94 -17.54
CA ASP A 308 -8.68 11.89 -18.47
C ASP A 308 -7.15 12.06 -18.27
N THR A 309 -6.67 11.74 -17.07
CA THR A 309 -5.26 11.73 -16.66
C THR A 309 -4.47 10.54 -17.23
N LYS A 310 -3.14 10.57 -17.09
CA LYS A 310 -2.20 9.63 -17.75
C LYS A 310 -1.00 9.24 -16.86
N ASP A 311 -1.00 9.65 -15.61
CA ASP A 311 0.12 9.63 -14.66
C ASP A 311 -0.14 8.74 -13.42
N GLY A 312 -1.26 8.03 -13.40
CA GLY A 312 -1.72 7.21 -12.27
C GLY A 312 -2.47 8.00 -11.20
N SER A 313 -2.96 9.21 -11.51
CA SER A 313 -3.68 10.07 -10.55
C SER A 313 -5.20 9.87 -10.57
N CYS A 314 -5.79 9.43 -11.70
CA CYS A 314 -7.22 9.28 -11.94
C CYS A 314 -8.03 10.55 -11.65
N GLY A 315 -7.99 11.50 -12.58
CA GLY A 315 -8.73 12.77 -12.55
C GLY A 315 -10.24 12.65 -12.74
N ALA A 316 -10.77 13.17 -13.85
CA ALA A 316 -12.18 13.02 -14.20
C ALA A 316 -12.41 11.64 -14.83
N GLU A 317 -13.41 10.90 -14.33
CA GLU A 317 -13.84 9.64 -14.95
C GLU A 317 -14.46 9.93 -16.33
N THR A 318 -13.97 9.25 -17.37
CA THR A 318 -14.40 9.45 -18.76
C THR A 318 -15.33 8.35 -19.28
N ASP A 319 -15.11 7.10 -18.85
CA ASP A 319 -15.93 5.93 -19.18
C ASP A 319 -15.73 4.80 -18.16
N HIS A 320 -16.62 3.79 -18.12
CA HIS A 320 -16.40 2.56 -17.34
C HIS A 320 -17.16 1.34 -17.87
N PHE A 321 -16.61 0.14 -17.59
CA PHE A 321 -17.27 -1.14 -17.84
C PHE A 321 -17.50 -1.91 -16.53
N ASP A 322 -18.71 -2.44 -16.34
CA ASP A 322 -19.03 -3.44 -15.31
C ASP A 322 -18.86 -4.86 -15.87
N ILE A 323 -17.72 -5.48 -15.59
CA ILE A 323 -17.23 -6.72 -16.16
C ILE A 323 -17.48 -7.89 -15.19
N PRO A 324 -18.07 -9.03 -15.60
CA PRO A 324 -18.15 -10.22 -14.75
C PRO A 324 -16.77 -10.80 -14.46
N LEU A 325 -16.49 -11.18 -13.21
CA LEU A 325 -15.33 -11.99 -12.88
C LEU A 325 -15.53 -13.45 -13.29
N ASP A 326 -14.43 -14.17 -13.51
CA ASP A 326 -14.39 -15.62 -13.77
C ASP A 326 -15.22 -16.08 -14.99
N GLN A 327 -15.43 -15.19 -15.97
CA GLN A 327 -16.16 -15.45 -17.21
C GLN A 327 -15.45 -14.85 -18.42
N CYS A 328 -15.61 -15.48 -19.59
CA CYS A 328 -15.14 -14.92 -20.86
C CYS A 328 -16.14 -13.90 -21.42
N VAL A 329 -15.68 -12.67 -21.66
CA VAL A 329 -16.50 -11.55 -22.12
C VAL A 329 -15.80 -10.69 -23.18
N GLY A 330 -16.57 -9.87 -23.87
CA GLY A 330 -16.15 -9.05 -25.01
C GLY A 330 -17.28 -8.86 -26.04
N PRO A 331 -17.02 -8.22 -27.20
CA PRO A 331 -15.74 -7.67 -27.60
C PRO A 331 -15.39 -6.35 -26.90
N PHE A 332 -14.15 -6.23 -26.44
CA PHE A 332 -13.49 -4.98 -26.08
C PHE A 332 -12.70 -4.43 -27.29
N GLY A 333 -11.89 -3.38 -27.08
CA GLY A 333 -11.06 -2.81 -28.14
C GLY A 333 -9.99 -3.78 -28.70
N THR A 334 -9.52 -3.47 -29.90
CA THR A 334 -8.35 -4.12 -30.53
C THR A 334 -7.07 -3.92 -29.71
N PRO A 335 -6.06 -4.81 -29.80
CA PRO A 335 -5.98 -6.00 -30.66
C PRO A 335 -6.71 -7.23 -30.11
N ARG A 336 -6.92 -7.37 -28.79
CA ARG A 336 -7.51 -8.57 -28.18
C ARG A 336 -8.91 -8.30 -27.58
N PRO A 337 -9.98 -8.42 -28.38
CA PRO A 337 -11.34 -8.11 -27.92
C PRO A 337 -11.90 -9.06 -26.86
N TRP A 338 -11.37 -10.26 -26.63
CA TRP A 338 -11.97 -11.22 -25.68
C TRP A 338 -11.12 -11.36 -24.42
N GLY A 339 -11.74 -11.16 -23.26
CA GLY A 339 -11.06 -11.15 -21.96
C GLY A 339 -11.76 -11.97 -20.89
N GLU A 340 -10.97 -12.64 -20.06
CA GLU A 340 -11.38 -13.17 -18.76
C GLU A 340 -10.64 -12.44 -17.64
N PHE A 341 -11.35 -12.15 -16.55
CA PHE A 341 -10.85 -11.31 -15.44
C PHE A 341 -11.00 -12.07 -14.12
N ARG A 342 -9.87 -12.26 -13.42
CA ARG A 342 -9.81 -13.04 -12.16
C ARG A 342 -9.01 -12.27 -11.11
N VAL A 343 -9.46 -12.30 -9.86
CA VAL A 343 -8.69 -11.74 -8.75
C VAL A 343 -7.55 -12.70 -8.42
N VAL A 344 -6.31 -12.21 -8.35
CA VAL A 344 -5.16 -13.00 -7.93
C VAL A 344 -5.36 -13.51 -6.50
N GLY A 345 -5.16 -14.81 -6.28
CA GLY A 345 -5.37 -15.45 -4.99
C GLY A 345 -6.83 -15.62 -4.57
N SER A 346 -7.81 -15.23 -5.39
CA SER A 346 -9.14 -15.81 -5.25
C SER A 346 -9.07 -17.24 -5.78
N ALA A 347 -9.50 -18.22 -4.97
CA ALA A 347 -10.00 -19.45 -5.56
C ALA A 347 -11.07 -19.08 -6.58
N ALA A 348 -10.97 -19.60 -7.80
CA ALA A 348 -12.11 -19.58 -8.72
C ALA A 348 -13.28 -20.23 -7.98
N ALA A 349 -14.49 -19.70 -8.12
CA ALA A 349 -15.66 -20.42 -7.64
C ALA A 349 -15.74 -21.72 -8.45
N ALA A 350 -15.35 -22.84 -7.82
CA ALA A 350 -15.29 -24.13 -8.48
C ALA A 350 -16.64 -24.39 -9.14
N SER A 351 -16.64 -24.58 -10.46
CA SER A 351 -17.87 -24.50 -11.24
C SER A 351 -18.81 -25.64 -10.83
N VAL A 352 -19.85 -25.31 -10.06
CA VAL A 352 -20.89 -26.25 -9.61
C VAL A 352 -21.80 -26.52 -10.81
N VAL A 353 -21.29 -27.33 -11.73
CA VAL A 353 -22.03 -27.85 -12.88
C VAL A 353 -22.76 -29.12 -12.42
N ALA A 354 -24.04 -28.94 -12.09
CA ALA A 354 -25.05 -29.97 -11.81
C ALA A 354 -24.69 -31.02 -10.74
#